data_AF-A0A934H0W0-F1
#
_entry.id   AF-A0A934H0W0-F1
#
_cell.length_a   1.000
_cell.length_b   1.000
_cell.length_c   1.000
_cell.angle_alpha   90.00
_cell.angle_beta   90.00
_cell.angle_gamma   90.00
#
_symmetry.space_group_name_H-M   'P 1'
#
loop_
_entity.id
_entity.type
_entity.pdbx_description
1 polymer ?
#
loop_
_entity_poly.entity_id
_entity_poly.type
_entity_poly.pdbx_seq_one_letter_code
_entity_poly.pdbx_strand_id
1 'polypeptide(L)'
;MQISQGLEEMPLHDAIVSSISYHLRDKTLVIKLQLADWEDELGESGTLTFFQVENLKTNPLIEDIDWENCSADIWNVDHRSDLDKDQFEGVGALIQLDYSINGKHRSTILELEFLASHFLWVAEN
;
A
#
# COMPACT_ATOMS: atom_id res chain seq x y z
N MET A 1 -4.67 14.19 10.79
CA MET A 1 -4.71 14.59 9.37
C MET A 1 -5.73 13.69 8.70
N GLN A 2 -6.57 14.20 7.80
CA GLN A 2 -7.47 13.35 7.01
C GLN A 2 -6.63 12.52 6.03
N ILE A 3 -7.04 11.28 5.77
CA ILE A 3 -6.32 10.38 4.87
C ILE A 3 -6.32 10.96 3.45
N SER A 4 -7.48 11.44 2.98
CA SER A 4 -7.64 12.12 1.69
C SER A 4 -6.59 13.21 1.45
N GLN A 5 -6.44 14.13 2.39
CA GLN A 5 -5.47 15.23 2.29
C GLN A 5 -4.02 14.73 2.24
N GLY A 6 -3.68 13.79 3.11
CA GLY A 6 -2.30 13.33 3.20
C GLY A 6 -1.86 12.46 2.02
N LEU A 7 -2.78 11.72 1.38
CA LEU A 7 -2.47 10.98 0.14
C LEU A 7 -2.28 11.91 -1.05
N GLU A 8 -3.05 13.00 -1.16
CA GLU A 8 -2.89 14.01 -2.23
C GLU A 8 -1.53 14.71 -2.17
N GLU A 9 -0.97 14.88 -0.98
CA GLU A 9 0.32 15.55 -0.75
C GLU A 9 1.54 14.62 -0.95
N MET A 10 1.34 13.30 -1.03
CA MET A 10 2.42 12.32 -1.15
C MET A 10 2.66 11.88 -2.61
N PRO A 11 3.90 11.91 -3.10
CA PRO A 11 4.24 11.40 -4.43
C PRO A 11 4.33 9.88 -4.40
N LEU A 12 3.18 9.20 -4.37
CA LEU A 12 3.11 7.72 -4.34
C LEU A 12 3.20 7.08 -5.73
N HIS A 13 3.14 7.88 -6.79
CA HIS A 13 3.32 7.42 -8.16
C HIS A 13 4.77 6.91 -8.34
N ASP A 14 4.93 5.72 -8.93
CA ASP A 14 6.21 5.03 -9.10
C ASP A 14 6.91 4.61 -7.79
N ALA A 15 6.18 4.55 -6.66
CA ALA A 15 6.72 4.02 -5.42
C ALA A 15 6.88 2.49 -5.48
N ILE A 16 8.04 1.99 -5.06
CA ILE A 16 8.31 0.55 -4.97
C ILE A 16 7.83 0.05 -3.61
N VAL A 17 7.04 -1.03 -3.61
CA VAL A 17 6.60 -1.71 -2.39
C VAL A 17 7.62 -2.76 -2.02
N SER A 18 8.16 -2.65 -0.81
CA SER A 18 9.08 -3.67 -0.26
C SER A 18 8.36 -4.70 0.60
N SER A 19 7.26 -4.33 1.26
CA SER A 19 6.44 -5.25 2.04
C SER A 19 5.08 -4.64 2.38
N ILE A 20 4.10 -5.53 2.62
CA ILE A 20 2.79 -5.21 3.19
C ILE A 20 2.54 -6.14 4.37
N SER A 21 2.21 -5.59 5.54
CA SER A 21 1.86 -6.38 6.73
C SER A 21 0.57 -5.90 7.37
N TYR A 22 -0.29 -6.85 7.74
CA TYR A 22 -1.54 -6.60 8.46
C TYR A 22 -1.52 -7.22 9.85
N HIS A 23 -1.67 -6.38 10.87
CA HIS A 23 -1.66 -6.77 12.28
C HIS A 23 -3.10 -6.82 12.81
N LEU A 24 -3.73 -7.99 12.70
CA LEU A 24 -5.15 -8.20 13.07
C LEU A 24 -5.49 -7.76 14.50
N ARG A 25 -4.58 -8.00 15.46
CA ARG A 25 -4.79 -7.66 16.88
C ARG A 25 -4.97 -6.16 17.09
N ASP A 26 -4.17 -5.38 16.39
CA ASP A 26 -4.10 -3.92 16.55
C ASP A 26 -4.90 -3.19 15.46
N LYS A 27 -5.45 -3.93 14.48
CA LYS A 27 -6.10 -3.42 13.28
C LYS A 27 -5.22 -2.38 12.57
N THR A 28 -3.97 -2.74 12.32
CA THR A 28 -2.98 -1.86 11.69
C THR A 28 -2.51 -2.47 10.38
N LEU A 29 -2.50 -1.69 9.30
CA LEU A 29 -1.90 -2.07 8.03
C LEU A 29 -0.66 -1.21 7.81
N VAL A 30 0.48 -1.85 7.52
CA VAL A 30 1.74 -1.18 7.23
C VAL A 30 2.16 -1.52 5.80
N ILE A 31 2.48 -0.49 5.02
CA ILE A 31 3.02 -0.61 3.67
C ILE A 31 4.40 0.05 3.70
N LYS A 32 5.46 -0.71 3.46
CA LYS A 32 6.82 -0.18 3.40
C LYS A 32 7.17 0.17 1.96
N LEU A 33 7.51 1.44 1.74
CA LEU A 33 7.72 2.01 0.43
C LEU A 33 9.14 2.53 0.26
N GLN A 34 9.58 2.53 -0.99
CA GLN A 34 10.73 3.28 -1.46
C GLN A 34 10.24 4.23 -2.56
N LEU A 35 10.32 5.53 -2.28
CA LEU A 35 9.94 6.56 -3.23
C LEU A 35 11.12 6.79 -4.19
N ALA A 36 10.84 6.90 -5.49
CA ALA A 36 11.86 7.33 -6.44
C ALA A 36 12.18 8.82 -6.24
N ASP A 37 13.45 9.20 -6.33
CA ASP A 37 13.81 10.61 -6.42
C ASP A 37 13.66 11.09 -7.88
N TRP A 38 13.47 12.39 -8.08
CA TRP A 38 13.19 13.01 -9.40
C TRP A 38 14.30 12.80 -10.46
N GLU A 39 15.45 12.24 -10.10
CA GLU A 39 16.61 11.96 -10.98
C GLU A 39 16.84 10.46 -11.26
N ASP A 40 15.81 9.60 -11.14
CA ASP A 40 15.89 8.14 -11.36
C ASP A 40 16.81 7.40 -10.35
N GLU A 41 17.15 8.03 -9.22
CA GLU A 41 17.82 7.37 -8.10
C GLU A 41 16.80 6.81 -7.08
N LEU A 42 17.18 5.73 -6.40
CA LEU A 42 16.42 5.20 -5.26
C LEU A 42 16.36 6.29 -4.17
N GLY A 43 15.19 6.92 -4.02
CA GLY A 43 14.95 8.02 -3.10
C GLY A 43 14.57 7.58 -1.69
N GLU A 44 13.83 8.44 -0.99
CA GLU A 44 13.43 8.25 0.41
C GLU A 44 12.67 6.93 0.62
N SER A 45 13.17 6.10 1.52
CA SER A 45 12.43 4.94 2.02
C SER A 45 11.62 5.30 3.25
N GLY A 46 10.49 4.63 3.47
CA GLY A 46 9.70 4.83 4.66
C GLY A 46 8.51 3.90 4.77
N THR A 47 7.65 4.17 5.75
CA THR A 47 6.47 3.34 6.05
C THR A 47 5.20 4.17 6.07
N LEU A 48 4.20 3.75 5.29
CA LEU A 48 2.82 4.20 5.41
C LEU A 48 2.07 3.26 6.36
N THR A 49 1.61 3.78 7.49
CA THR A 49 0.85 3.02 8.48
C THR A 49 -0.58 3.53 8.57
N PHE A 50 -1.55 2.66 8.31
CA PHE A 50 -2.98 2.92 8.48
C PHE A 50 -3.48 2.28 9.78
N PHE A 51 -4.30 3.01 10.52
CA PHE A 51 -4.77 2.62 11.86
C PHE A 51 -6.28 2.35 11.89
N GLN A 52 -6.67 1.46 12.80
CA GLN A 52 -8.05 1.02 12.99
C GLN A 52 -8.69 0.52 11.68
N VAL A 53 -7.93 -0.27 10.94
CA VAL A 53 -8.32 -0.80 9.63
C VAL A 53 -9.50 -1.77 9.74
N GLU A 54 -10.57 -1.50 8.98
CA GLU A 54 -11.76 -2.34 8.88
C GLU A 54 -12.04 -2.72 7.43
N ASN A 55 -12.76 -3.84 7.25
CA ASN A 55 -13.22 -4.34 5.94
C ASN A 55 -12.10 -4.48 4.88
N LEU A 56 -10.89 -4.84 5.31
CA LEU A 56 -9.76 -5.08 4.42
C LEU A 56 -10.08 -6.19 3.40
N LYS A 57 -10.22 -5.82 2.13
CA LYS A 57 -10.39 -6.71 1.00
C LYS A 57 -9.14 -6.70 0.15
N THR A 58 -8.71 -7.90 -0.24
CA THR A 58 -7.51 -8.11 -1.06
C THR A 58 -7.82 -9.14 -2.14
N ASN A 59 -7.36 -8.89 -3.36
CA ASN A 59 -7.43 -9.87 -4.44
C ASN A 59 -6.17 -9.77 -5.32
N PRO A 60 -5.26 -10.77 -5.32
CA PRO A 60 -5.28 -11.99 -4.49
C PRO A 60 -5.18 -11.69 -2.98
N LEU A 61 -5.41 -12.68 -2.11
CA LEU A 61 -5.25 -12.47 -0.66
C LEU A 61 -3.78 -12.16 -0.32
N ILE A 62 -3.53 -11.25 0.63
CA ILE A 62 -2.16 -10.86 1.03
C ILE A 62 -1.32 -12.07 1.46
N GLU A 63 -1.93 -13.06 2.11
CA GLU A 63 -1.25 -14.28 2.58
C GLU A 63 -0.84 -15.24 1.46
N ASP A 64 -1.41 -15.09 0.26
CA ASP A 64 -1.07 -15.91 -0.90
C ASP A 64 0.16 -15.35 -1.66
N ILE A 65 0.64 -14.15 -1.29
CA ILE A 65 1.74 -13.46 -1.96
C ILE A 65 3.06 -13.82 -1.26
N ASP A 66 3.98 -14.41 -2.02
CA ASP A 66 5.36 -14.65 -1.58
C ASP A 66 6.19 -13.37 -1.77
N TRP A 67 6.13 -12.49 -0.76
CA TRP A 67 6.81 -11.19 -0.76
C TRP A 67 8.34 -11.29 -0.84
N GLU A 68 8.95 -12.43 -0.49
CA GLU A 68 10.39 -12.63 -0.64
C GLU A 68 10.80 -12.85 -2.11
N ASN A 69 9.85 -13.26 -2.97
CA ASN A 69 10.08 -13.63 -4.36
C ASN A 69 9.20 -12.85 -5.34
N CYS A 70 8.80 -11.62 -4.99
CA CYS A 70 8.11 -10.71 -5.90
C CYS A 70 8.73 -9.30 -5.88
N SER A 71 8.62 -8.59 -6.99
CA SER A 71 8.74 -7.13 -7.05
C SER A 71 7.36 -6.53 -7.14
N ALA A 72 7.18 -5.35 -6.54
CA ALA A 72 5.88 -4.73 -6.43
C ALA A 72 5.98 -3.22 -6.59
N ASP A 73 5.12 -2.66 -7.45
CA ASP A 73 5.05 -1.23 -7.73
C ASP A 73 3.65 -0.70 -7.42
N ILE A 74 3.57 0.44 -6.76
CA ILE A 74 2.32 1.16 -6.55
C ILE A 74 1.97 1.91 -7.83
N TRP A 75 0.85 1.53 -8.44
CA TRP A 75 0.29 2.27 -9.57
C TRP A 75 -0.63 3.40 -9.10
N ASN A 76 -1.36 3.17 -8.00
CA ASN A 76 -2.24 4.18 -7.43
C ASN A 76 -2.51 3.90 -5.95
N VAL A 77 -2.61 4.97 -5.16
CA VAL A 77 -3.28 4.94 -3.85
C VAL A 77 -4.19 6.13 -3.80
N ASP A 78 -5.48 5.90 -3.59
CA ASP A 78 -6.49 6.93 -3.65
C ASP A 78 -7.49 6.84 -2.49
N HIS A 79 -8.08 8.00 -2.19
CA HIS A 79 -9.23 8.07 -1.30
C HIS A 79 -10.48 7.57 -2.03
N ARG A 80 -11.20 6.63 -1.40
CA ARG A 80 -12.42 5.99 -1.93
C ARG A 80 -13.63 6.48 -1.15
N SER A 81 -14.07 7.70 -1.48
CA SER A 81 -15.19 8.36 -0.78
C SER A 81 -16.50 7.58 -0.75
N ASP A 82 -16.70 6.66 -1.70
CA ASP A 82 -17.87 5.77 -1.78
C ASP A 82 -17.84 4.65 -0.72
N LEU A 83 -16.68 4.38 -0.11
CA LEU A 83 -16.52 3.45 1.00
C LEU A 83 -16.61 4.12 2.38
N ASP A 84 -16.48 5.45 2.46
CA ASP A 84 -16.43 6.22 3.71
C ASP A 84 -17.58 5.88 4.66
N LYS A 85 -17.27 5.81 5.96
CA LYS A 85 -18.26 5.51 7.00
C LYS A 85 -17.90 6.15 8.33
N ASP A 86 -18.85 6.87 8.91
CA ASP A 86 -18.74 7.47 10.25
C ASP A 86 -17.43 8.25 10.46
N GLN A 87 -16.47 7.66 11.18
CA GLN A 87 -15.16 8.23 11.53
C GLN A 87 -14.00 7.65 10.69
N PHE A 88 -14.33 6.90 9.64
CA PHE A 88 -13.38 6.20 8.78
C PHE A 88 -13.46 6.72 7.35
N GLU A 89 -12.29 6.87 6.73
CA GLU A 89 -12.11 7.16 5.32
C GLU A 89 -11.76 5.86 4.57
N GLY A 90 -12.32 5.71 3.38
CA GLY A 90 -12.04 4.62 2.45
C GLY A 90 -10.74 4.84 1.70
N VAL A 91 -9.95 3.78 1.56
CA VAL A 91 -8.67 3.81 0.85
C VAL A 91 -8.65 2.67 -0.17
N GLY A 92 -8.24 3.00 -1.39
CA GLY A 92 -7.92 2.06 -2.45
C GLY A 92 -6.42 2.07 -2.73
N ALA A 93 -5.82 0.90 -2.97
CA ALA A 93 -4.48 0.82 -3.55
C ALA A 93 -4.45 -0.23 -4.67
N LEU A 94 -3.84 0.15 -5.79
CA LEU A 94 -3.56 -0.72 -6.93
C LEU A 94 -2.07 -0.95 -7.01
N ILE A 95 -1.68 -2.22 -6.87
CA ILE A 95 -0.28 -2.63 -6.78
C ILE A 95 -0.01 -3.66 -7.87
N GLN A 96 0.92 -3.39 -8.78
CA GLN A 96 1.39 -4.39 -9.72
C GLN A 96 2.37 -5.30 -9.00
N LEU A 97 2.12 -6.61 -9.08
CA LEU A 97 2.98 -7.65 -8.54
C LEU A 97 3.59 -8.44 -9.68
N ASP A 98 4.91 -8.48 -9.71
CA ASP A 98 5.70 -9.25 -10.64
C ASP A 98 6.44 -10.35 -9.88
N TYR A 99 6.18 -11.61 -10.23
CA TYR A 99 6.68 -12.77 -9.51
C TYR A 99 6.96 -13.94 -10.46
N SER A 100 7.80 -14.89 -10.05
CA SER A 100 8.18 -16.04 -10.88
C SER A 100 7.73 -17.36 -10.28
N ILE A 101 6.98 -18.15 -11.05
CA ILE A 101 6.62 -19.53 -10.69
C ILE A 101 7.24 -20.49 -11.71
N ASN A 102 8.07 -21.42 -11.23
CA ASN A 102 8.75 -22.42 -12.08
C ASN A 102 9.53 -21.79 -13.26
N GLY A 103 10.17 -20.63 -13.01
CA GLY A 103 10.93 -19.88 -14.01
C GLY A 103 10.08 -19.13 -15.05
N LYS A 104 8.75 -19.05 -14.88
CA LYS A 104 7.88 -18.23 -15.71
C LYS A 104 7.46 -16.98 -14.97
N HIS A 105 7.75 -15.83 -15.58
CA HIS A 105 7.30 -14.52 -15.11
C HIS A 105 5.77 -14.45 -15.15
N ARG A 106 5.18 -13.96 -14.07
CA ARG A 106 3.76 -13.65 -13.91
C ARG A 106 3.65 -12.23 -13.41
N SER A 107 2.67 -11.52 -13.96
CA SER A 107 2.29 -10.19 -13.53
C SER A 107 0.81 -10.22 -13.18
N THR A 108 0.46 -9.70 -12.01
CA THR A 108 -0.93 -9.56 -11.57
C THR A 108 -1.10 -8.21 -10.89
N ILE A 109 -2.34 -7.73 -10.84
CA ILE A 109 -2.69 -6.55 -10.05
C ILE A 109 -3.29 -7.04 -8.74
N LEU A 110 -2.73 -6.57 -7.64
CA LEU A 110 -3.35 -6.63 -6.32
C LEU A 110 -4.21 -5.38 -6.13
N GLU A 111 -5.47 -5.61 -5.83
CA GLU A 111 -6.39 -4.57 -5.36
C GLU A 111 -6.56 -4.68 -3.86
N LEU A 112 -6.34 -3.56 -3.16
CA LEU A 112 -6.47 -3.41 -1.73
C LEU A 112 -7.53 -2.34 -1.45
N GLU A 113 -8.60 -2.71 -0.74
CA GLU A 113 -9.64 -1.76 -0.33
C GLU A 113 -9.92 -1.90 1.17
N PHE A 114 -9.98 -0.78 1.89
CA PHE A 114 -10.25 -0.79 3.32
C PHE A 114 -10.77 0.55 3.85
N LEU A 115 -11.30 0.51 5.08
CA LEU A 115 -11.63 1.69 5.88
C LEU A 115 -10.53 1.91 6.92
N ALA A 116 -10.08 3.15 7.11
CA ALA A 116 -9.14 3.51 8.17
C ALA A 116 -9.51 4.86 8.80
N SER A 117 -9.16 5.05 10.08
CA SER A 117 -9.49 6.31 10.77
C SER A 117 -8.43 7.40 10.60
N HIS A 118 -7.19 6.99 10.36
CA HIS A 118 -6.06 7.88 10.07
C HIS A 118 -4.87 7.08 9.54
N PHE A 119 -3.85 7.80 9.07
CA PHE A 119 -2.58 7.22 8.65
C PHE A 119 -1.38 8.04 9.16
N LEU A 120 -0.17 7.45 9.05
CA LEU A 120 1.11 8.06 9.36
C LEU A 120 2.16 7.64 8.34
N TRP A 121 2.94 8.60 7.83
CA TRP A 121 4.19 8.33 7.11
C TRP A 121 5.39 8.46 8.07
N VAL A 122 6.32 7.51 8.02
CA VAL A 122 7.59 7.57 8.74
C VAL A 122 8.74 7.29 7.78
N ALA A 123 9.54 8.33 7.51
CA ALA A 123 10.78 8.23 6.75
C ALA A 123 11.84 7.36 7.46
N GLU A 124 12.57 6.55 6.71
CA GLU A 124 13.75 5.81 7.13
C GLU A 124 15.00 6.47 6.51
N ASN A 125 15.95 6.89 7.35
CA ASN A 125 17.26 7.44 6.94
C ASN A 125 18.32 6.35 6.78
#